data_AF-A0A3D0C4E6-F1
#
_entry.id   AF-A0A3D0C4E6-F1
#
_cell.length_a   1.000
_cell.length_b   1.000
_cell.length_c   1.000
_cell.angle_alpha   90.00
_cell.angle_beta   90.00
_cell.angle_gamma   90.00
#
_symmetry.space_group_name_H-M   'P 1'
#
loop_
_entity.id
_entity.type
_entity.pdbx_description
1 polymer ?
#
loop_
_entity_poly.entity_id
_entity_poly.type
_entity_poly.pdbx_seq_one_letter_code
_entity_poly.pdbx_strand_id
1 'polypeptide(L)'
;MAKTKRQKPDQFTNHAEYGNTISDSIHHSLKPLDRIANRYELKWGCDRLMSLVSPEIASKFGSAKAKLDQAIIDNDPNEVAKRSTVLIKGWEKMDLDATSSGALPLKPNVWSHTTGDGFKFAVAQGNADAIKAIRTDPALEGVAVYSLDEIGHILESDSMKLVNQIKEVFPNSKVKAVNDDLNDELPF
;
A
#
# COMPACT_ATOMS: atom_id res chain seq x y z
N MET A 1 -13.58 -7.03 -16.53
CA MET A 1 -13.14 -8.36 -16.07
C MET A 1 -13.15 -8.35 -14.55
N ALA A 2 -13.90 -9.26 -13.92
CA ALA A 2 -13.93 -9.34 -12.46
C ALA A 2 -12.54 -9.73 -11.95
N LYS A 3 -11.95 -8.93 -11.05
CA LYS A 3 -10.72 -9.30 -10.34
C LYS A 3 -11.08 -10.47 -9.41
N THR A 4 -10.91 -11.71 -9.86
CA THR A 4 -11.07 -12.89 -9.02
C THR A 4 -9.95 -12.87 -7.97
N LYS A 5 -10.20 -12.30 -6.80
CA LYS A 5 -9.31 -12.43 -5.64
C LYS A 5 -9.32 -13.90 -5.24
N ARG A 6 -8.28 -14.65 -5.65
CA ARG A 6 -8.09 -16.04 -5.21
C ARG A 6 -7.88 -16.01 -3.69
N GLN A 7 -8.85 -16.53 -2.95
CA GLN A 7 -8.78 -16.58 -1.50
C GLN A 7 -7.83 -17.71 -1.08
N LYS A 8 -7.13 -17.51 0.04
CA LYS A 8 -6.30 -18.55 0.64
C LYS A 8 -7.15 -19.82 0.82
N PRO A 9 -6.66 -21.01 0.45
CA PRO A 9 -7.30 -22.26 0.82
C PRO A 9 -7.29 -22.35 2.36
N ASP A 10 -8.47 -22.28 2.97
CA ASP A 10 -8.63 -22.19 4.42
C ASP A 10 -9.94 -22.87 4.83
N GLN A 11 -9.89 -23.60 5.95
CA GLN A 11 -11.00 -24.41 6.42
C GLN A 11 -12.25 -23.59 6.75
N PHE A 12 -12.07 -22.34 7.20
CA PHE A 12 -13.16 -21.53 7.72
C PHE A 12 -13.74 -20.56 6.69
N THR A 13 -12.88 -19.92 5.89
CA THR A 13 -13.32 -18.86 4.97
C THR A 13 -13.42 -19.32 3.52
N ASN A 14 -12.71 -20.38 3.14
CA ASN A 14 -12.69 -20.89 1.75
C ASN A 14 -12.71 -22.42 1.72
N HIS A 15 -13.76 -22.98 2.33
CA HIS A 15 -13.92 -24.43 2.51
C HIS A 15 -13.88 -25.22 1.20
N ALA A 16 -14.36 -24.65 0.10
CA ALA A 16 -14.42 -25.33 -1.21
C ALA A 16 -13.03 -25.66 -1.79
N GLU A 17 -12.02 -24.88 -1.45
CA GLU A 17 -10.63 -25.08 -1.90
C GLU A 17 -9.75 -25.73 -0.82
N TYR A 18 -10.28 -25.95 0.38
CA TYR A 18 -9.53 -26.54 1.48
C TYR A 18 -9.25 -28.03 1.21
N GLY A 19 -7.97 -28.41 1.20
CA GLY A 19 -7.54 -29.77 0.85
C GLY A 19 -7.43 -30.03 -0.66
N ASN A 20 -7.66 -29.02 -1.50
CA ASN A 20 -7.36 -29.11 -2.93
C ASN A 20 -5.84 -29.00 -3.15
N THR A 21 -5.23 -30.09 -3.57
CA THR A 21 -3.77 -30.20 -3.77
C THR A 21 -3.21 -29.18 -4.76
N ILE A 22 -3.98 -28.82 -5.80
CA ILE A 22 -3.57 -27.82 -6.81
C ILE A 22 -3.57 -26.43 -6.17
N SER A 23 -4.65 -26.05 -5.49
CA SER A 23 -4.77 -24.75 -4.84
C SER A 23 -3.78 -24.57 -3.69
N ASP A 24 -3.56 -25.62 -2.89
CA ASP A 24 -2.54 -25.62 -1.84
C ASP A 24 -1.13 -25.50 -2.41
N SER A 25 -0.81 -26.24 -3.48
CA SER A 25 0.50 -26.19 -4.14
C SER A 25 0.79 -24.80 -4.71
N ILE A 26 -0.18 -24.19 -5.40
CA ILE A 26 -0.07 -22.81 -5.91
C ILE A 26 0.13 -21.83 -4.76
N HIS A 27 -0.70 -21.89 -3.72
CA HIS A 27 -0.60 -20.99 -2.57
C HIS A 27 0.78 -21.08 -1.90
N HIS A 28 1.27 -22.28 -1.64
CA HIS A 28 2.58 -22.48 -1.00
C HIS A 28 3.74 -22.09 -1.90
N SER A 29 3.62 -22.27 -3.22
CA SER A 29 4.63 -21.87 -4.21
C SER A 29 4.77 -20.35 -4.33
N LEU A 30 3.73 -19.58 -4.01
CA LEU A 30 3.76 -18.11 -4.01
C LEU A 30 4.36 -17.52 -2.73
N LYS A 31 4.25 -18.19 -1.58
CA LYS A 31 4.75 -17.65 -0.28
C LYS A 31 6.18 -17.11 -0.31
N PRO A 32 7.17 -17.79 -0.92
CA PRO A 32 8.53 -17.26 -1.01
C PRO A 32 8.63 -15.99 -1.85
N LEU A 33 7.87 -15.91 -2.95
CA LEU A 33 7.78 -14.72 -3.78
C LEU A 33 7.12 -13.57 -3.02
N ASP A 34 6.00 -13.82 -2.33
CA ASP A 34 5.29 -12.81 -1.53
C ASP A 34 6.20 -12.21 -0.46
N ARG A 35 7.00 -13.04 0.21
CA ARG A 35 8.00 -12.59 1.18
C ARG A 35 9.05 -11.67 0.55
N ILE A 36 9.50 -11.99 -0.65
CA ILE A 36 10.50 -11.19 -1.38
C ILE A 36 9.90 -9.88 -1.88
N ALA A 37 8.70 -9.91 -2.44
CA ALA A 37 7.96 -8.71 -2.85
C ALA A 37 7.77 -7.76 -1.65
N ASN A 38 7.24 -8.26 -0.54
CA ASN A 38 7.06 -7.48 0.69
C ASN A 38 8.37 -6.84 1.19
N ARG A 39 9.49 -7.58 1.12
CA ARG A 39 10.80 -7.04 1.53
C ARG A 39 11.20 -5.84 0.67
N TYR A 40 11.06 -5.94 -0.65
CA TYR A 40 11.47 -4.88 -1.55
C TYR A 40 10.48 -3.72 -1.60
N GLU A 41 9.18 -3.98 -1.46
CA GLU A 41 8.16 -2.95 -1.28
C GLU A 41 8.40 -2.17 0.03
N LEU A 42 8.80 -2.84 1.11
CA LEU A 42 9.18 -2.17 2.36
C LEU A 42 10.46 -1.34 2.19
N LYS A 43 11.45 -1.83 1.43
CA LYS A 43 12.70 -1.10 1.18
C LYS A 43 12.46 0.14 0.31
N TRP A 44 11.83 -0.04 -0.84
CA TRP A 44 11.75 0.95 -1.91
C TRP A 44 10.45 1.73 -1.96
N GLY A 45 9.40 1.28 -1.30
CA GLY A 45 8.03 1.77 -1.45
C GLY A 45 7.22 0.88 -2.40
N CYS A 46 5.93 0.71 -2.09
CA CYS A 46 4.98 -0.02 -2.95
C CYS A 46 4.93 0.64 -4.35
N ASP A 47 4.96 -0.18 -5.40
CA ASP A 47 4.96 0.22 -6.82
C ASP A 47 6.06 1.22 -7.25
N ARG A 48 7.03 1.54 -6.38
CA ARG A 48 8.10 2.51 -6.67
C ARG A 48 9.31 1.90 -7.35
N LEU A 49 9.67 0.65 -7.04
CA LEU A 49 10.92 0.07 -7.54
C LEU A 49 10.98 0.01 -9.09
N MET A 50 9.86 -0.25 -9.75
CA MET A 50 9.80 -0.33 -11.21
C MET A 50 10.11 1.00 -11.92
N SER A 51 9.94 2.15 -11.26
CA SER A 51 10.27 3.46 -11.83
C SER A 51 11.72 3.90 -11.57
N LEU A 52 12.46 3.15 -10.75
CA LEU A 52 13.85 3.44 -10.38
C LEU A 52 14.88 2.63 -11.18
N VAL A 53 14.44 1.63 -11.94
CA VAL A 53 15.28 0.73 -12.72
C VAL A 53 15.28 1.12 -14.19
N SER A 54 16.23 0.58 -14.96
CA SER A 54 16.25 0.76 -16.40
C SER A 54 14.97 0.26 -17.09
N PRO A 55 14.50 0.90 -18.18
CA PRO A 55 13.30 0.47 -18.90
C PRO A 55 13.36 -0.99 -19.38
N GLU A 56 14.54 -1.49 -19.73
CA GLU A 56 14.74 -2.88 -20.14
C GLU A 56 14.45 -3.86 -18.99
N ILE A 57 14.96 -3.58 -17.79
CA ILE A 57 14.74 -4.42 -16.61
C ILE A 57 13.28 -4.36 -16.18
N ALA A 58 12.67 -3.16 -16.16
CA ALA A 58 11.25 -2.99 -15.88
C ALA A 58 10.37 -3.79 -16.86
N SER A 59 10.67 -3.74 -18.16
CA SER A 59 9.94 -4.48 -19.20
C SER A 59 10.06 -6.00 -19.02
N LYS A 60 11.28 -6.51 -18.76
CA LYS A 60 11.51 -7.94 -18.48
C LYS A 60 10.76 -8.41 -17.24
N PHE A 61 10.76 -7.61 -16.18
CA PHE A 61 10.01 -7.92 -14.96
C PHE A 61 8.50 -7.95 -15.23
N GLY A 62 7.96 -6.94 -15.91
CA GLY A 62 6.54 -6.90 -16.31
C GLY A 62 6.13 -8.12 -17.15
N SER A 63 6.97 -8.55 -18.10
CA SER A 63 6.71 -9.76 -18.88
C SER A 63 6.73 -11.03 -18.03
N ALA A 64 7.66 -11.15 -17.07
CA ALA A 64 7.71 -12.27 -16.14
C ALA A 64 6.46 -12.32 -15.24
N LYS A 65 6.00 -11.15 -14.77
CA LYS A 65 4.76 -11.01 -13.99
C LYS A 65 3.54 -11.49 -14.79
N ALA A 66 3.39 -11.03 -16.03
CA ALA A 66 2.28 -11.44 -16.89
C ALA A 66 2.23 -12.96 -17.11
N LYS A 67 3.38 -13.63 -17.22
CA LYS A 67 3.47 -15.10 -17.34
C LYS A 67 3.10 -15.83 -16.05
N LEU A 68 3.45 -15.27 -14.88
CA LEU A 68 2.97 -15.81 -13.60
C LEU A 68 1.45 -15.68 -13.51
N ASP A 69 0.92 -14.49 -13.82
CA ASP A 69 -0.51 -14.22 -13.77
C ASP A 69 -1.28 -15.22 -14.67
N GLN A 70 -0.76 -15.49 -15.88
CA GLN A 70 -1.33 -16.51 -16.77
C GLN A 70 -1.24 -17.92 -16.17
N ALA A 71 -0.11 -18.34 -15.61
CA ALA A 71 0.02 -19.66 -14.98
C ALA A 71 -0.94 -19.86 -13.79
N ILE A 72 -1.23 -18.78 -13.04
CA ILE A 72 -2.24 -18.79 -11.97
C ILE A 72 -3.64 -18.97 -12.54
N ILE A 73 -3.97 -18.28 -13.64
CA ILE A 73 -5.25 -18.39 -14.35
C ILE A 73 -5.44 -19.81 -14.91
N ASP A 74 -4.39 -20.38 -15.50
CA ASP A 74 -4.38 -21.73 -16.08
C ASP A 74 -4.39 -22.83 -15.00
N ASN A 75 -4.25 -22.44 -13.73
CA ASN A 75 -4.27 -23.33 -12.57
C ASN A 75 -3.18 -24.43 -12.65
N ASP A 76 -1.99 -24.06 -13.16
CA ASP A 76 -0.82 -24.94 -13.30
C ASP A 76 0.18 -24.72 -12.15
N PRO A 77 0.24 -25.60 -11.14
CA PRO A 77 1.14 -25.42 -10.00
C PRO A 77 2.63 -25.49 -10.35
N ASN A 78 2.99 -26.29 -11.35
CA ASN A 78 4.39 -26.46 -11.74
C ASN A 78 4.91 -25.20 -12.42
N GLU A 79 4.11 -24.65 -13.33
CA GLU A 79 4.47 -23.41 -14.00
C GLU A 79 4.43 -22.23 -13.03
N VAL A 80 3.48 -22.18 -12.08
CA VAL A 80 3.48 -21.18 -11.00
C VAL A 80 4.78 -21.25 -10.20
N ALA A 81 5.21 -22.42 -9.72
CA ALA A 81 6.44 -22.56 -8.94
C ALA A 81 7.69 -22.10 -9.72
N LYS A 82 7.76 -22.44 -11.02
CA LYS A 82 8.83 -21.99 -11.91
C LYS A 82 8.82 -20.48 -12.10
N ARG A 83 7.66 -19.88 -12.36
CA ARG A 83 7.51 -18.44 -12.58
C ARG A 83 7.76 -17.64 -11.30
N SER A 84 7.35 -18.16 -10.14
CA SER A 84 7.71 -17.60 -8.83
C SER A 84 9.23 -17.48 -8.66
N THR A 85 9.97 -18.54 -9.01
CA THR A 85 11.44 -18.53 -8.95
C THR A 85 12.06 -17.49 -9.89
N VAL A 86 11.50 -17.31 -11.09
CA VAL A 86 11.94 -16.28 -12.04
C VAL A 86 11.69 -14.88 -11.48
N LEU A 87 10.52 -14.63 -10.89
CA LEU A 87 10.20 -13.33 -10.31
C LEU A 87 11.01 -12.99 -9.07
N ILE A 88 11.36 -13.97 -8.23
CA ILE A 88 12.29 -13.75 -7.11
C ILE A 88 13.63 -13.19 -7.62
N LYS A 89 14.21 -13.81 -8.66
CA LYS A 89 15.43 -13.29 -9.31
C LYS A 89 15.21 -11.92 -9.96
N GLY A 90 14.01 -11.70 -10.51
CA GLY A 90 13.60 -10.41 -11.08
C GLY A 90 13.63 -9.29 -10.04
N TRP A 91 13.08 -9.54 -8.86
CA TRP A 91 13.10 -8.60 -7.74
C TRP A 91 14.52 -8.28 -7.27
N GLU A 92 15.37 -9.29 -7.10
CA GLU A 92 16.79 -9.11 -6.75
C GLU A 92 17.54 -8.29 -7.80
N LYS A 93 17.27 -8.54 -9.09
CA LYS A 93 17.88 -7.80 -10.18
C LYS A 93 17.44 -6.33 -10.21
N MET A 94 16.16 -6.06 -9.95
CA MET A 94 15.66 -4.68 -9.84
C MET A 94 16.29 -3.95 -8.66
N ASP A 95 16.42 -4.60 -7.50
CA ASP A 95 17.08 -4.03 -6.33
C ASP A 95 18.54 -3.65 -6.62
N LEU A 96 19.28 -4.54 -7.28
CA LEU A 96 20.67 -4.31 -7.66
C LEU A 96 20.79 -3.15 -8.65
N ASP A 97 19.92 -3.10 -9.67
CA ASP A 97 19.93 -2.06 -10.70
C ASP A 97 19.61 -0.68 -10.11
N ALA A 98 18.57 -0.58 -9.29
CA ALA A 98 18.21 0.66 -8.60
C ALA A 98 19.33 1.13 -7.67
N THR A 99 19.92 0.22 -6.88
CA THR A 99 21.04 0.54 -5.99
C THR A 99 22.27 0.99 -6.78
N SER A 100 22.60 0.31 -7.88
CA SER A 100 23.76 0.63 -8.73
C SER A 100 23.59 1.96 -9.46
N SER A 101 22.35 2.35 -9.74
CA SER A 101 21.99 3.65 -10.33
C SER A 101 21.95 4.79 -9.30
N GLY A 102 22.31 4.52 -8.05
CA GLY A 102 22.36 5.52 -6.97
C GLY A 102 20.99 5.86 -6.36
N ALA A 103 19.95 5.08 -6.65
CA ALA A 103 18.65 5.28 -6.03
C ALA A 103 18.71 4.99 -4.53
N LEU A 104 18.00 5.81 -3.74
CA LEU A 104 17.94 5.66 -2.29
C LEU A 104 16.66 4.90 -1.86
N PRO A 105 16.75 4.00 -0.85
CA PRO A 105 15.59 3.41 -0.22
C PRO A 105 14.58 4.47 0.22
N LEU A 106 13.30 4.13 0.25
CA LEU A 106 12.26 5.06 0.70
C LEU A 106 12.52 5.45 2.15
N LYS A 107 12.63 6.75 2.44
CA LYS A 107 12.64 7.27 3.80
C LYS A 107 11.28 7.94 4.01
N PRO A 108 10.38 7.35 4.84
CA PRO A 108 9.07 7.92 5.05
C PRO A 108 9.17 9.36 5.55
N ASN A 109 8.42 10.25 4.91
CA ASN A 109 8.21 11.60 5.39
C ASN A 109 6.83 11.69 6.05
N VAL A 110 6.81 11.70 7.39
CA VAL A 110 5.59 11.61 8.19
C VAL A 110 5.58 12.69 9.27
N TRP A 111 4.44 13.36 9.41
CA TRP A 111 4.16 14.33 10.46
C TRP A 111 3.08 13.80 11.40
N SER A 112 3.39 13.66 12.69
CA SER A 112 2.44 13.21 13.71
C SER A 112 1.96 14.36 14.59
N HIS A 113 0.71 14.31 15.03
CA HIS A 113 0.13 15.27 15.96
C HIS A 113 -0.86 14.61 16.92
N THR A 114 -1.08 15.25 18.07
CA THR A 114 -2.16 14.92 19.01
C THR A 114 -2.97 16.18 19.24
N THR A 115 -4.27 16.15 18.94
CA THR A 115 -5.16 17.29 19.14
C THR A 115 -5.33 17.59 20.64
N GLY A 116 -5.89 18.76 20.97
CA GLY A 116 -6.23 19.11 22.35
C GLY A 116 -7.17 18.09 23.02
N ASP A 117 -8.04 17.46 22.23
CA ASP A 117 -8.99 16.42 22.69
C ASP A 117 -8.38 15.01 22.72
N GLY A 118 -7.07 14.88 22.45
CA GLY A 118 -6.33 13.63 22.55
C GLY A 118 -6.37 12.72 21.32
N PHE A 119 -6.96 13.16 20.20
CA PHE A 119 -6.94 12.38 18.96
C PHE A 119 -5.54 12.38 18.36
N LYS A 120 -4.96 11.18 18.20
CA LYS A 120 -3.62 10.97 17.64
C LYS A 120 -3.71 10.58 16.18
N PHE A 121 -3.03 11.32 15.32
CA PHE A 121 -2.94 11.02 13.90
C PHE A 121 -1.57 11.37 13.34
N ALA A 122 -1.27 10.82 12.16
CA ALA A 122 -0.12 11.21 11.38
C ALA A 122 -0.48 11.37 9.90
N VAL A 123 0.26 12.23 9.20
CA VAL A 123 0.11 12.47 7.77
C VAL A 123 1.43 12.18 7.08
N ALA A 124 1.40 11.27 6.12
CA ALA A 124 2.54 10.89 5.30
C ALA A 124 2.45 11.54 3.92
N GLN A 125 3.60 11.84 3.31
CA GLN A 125 3.64 12.49 1.99
C GLN A 125 2.95 11.66 0.89
N GLY A 126 3.07 10.33 0.94
CA GLY A 126 2.42 9.42 0.02
C GLY A 126 2.00 8.11 0.69
N ASN A 127 1.25 7.29 -0.04
CA ASN A 127 0.76 6.01 0.48
C ASN A 127 1.90 5.04 0.83
N ALA A 128 2.97 5.00 0.02
CA ALA A 128 4.14 4.18 0.31
C ALA A 128 4.84 4.61 1.61
N ASP A 129 4.90 5.92 1.89
CA ASP A 129 5.41 6.48 3.14
C ASP A 129 4.54 6.05 4.33
N ALA A 130 3.21 6.17 4.22
CA ALA A 130 2.26 5.76 5.26
C ALA A 130 2.43 4.28 5.62
N ILE A 131 2.39 3.40 4.62
CA ILE A 131 2.51 1.94 4.80
C ILE A 131 3.86 1.59 5.45
N LYS A 132 4.96 2.19 4.97
CA LYS A 132 6.28 1.92 5.51
C LYS A 132 6.38 2.42 6.95
N ALA A 133 5.92 3.63 7.23
CA ALA A 133 5.99 4.23 8.55
C ALA A 133 5.24 3.40 9.60
N ILE A 134 3.98 3.00 9.34
CA ILE A 134 3.20 2.13 10.25
C ILE A 134 3.94 0.82 10.55
N ARG A 135 4.67 0.26 9.58
CA ARG A 135 5.37 -1.02 9.72
C ARG A 135 6.72 -0.92 10.40
N THR A 136 7.36 0.26 10.40
CA THR A 136 8.76 0.41 10.86
C THR A 136 8.93 1.35 12.04
N ASP A 137 7.96 2.21 12.34
CA ASP A 137 8.02 3.18 13.43
C ASP A 137 7.08 2.77 14.57
N PRO A 138 7.61 2.25 15.70
CA PRO A 138 6.80 1.89 16.87
C PRO A 138 6.02 3.08 17.47
N ALA A 139 6.46 4.32 17.24
CA ALA A 139 5.75 5.49 17.75
C ALA A 139 4.39 5.71 17.06
N LEU A 140 4.18 5.08 15.90
CA LEU A 140 2.93 5.14 15.13
C LEU A 140 2.00 3.94 15.42
N GLU A 141 2.36 3.06 16.36
CA GLU A 141 1.48 1.97 16.77
C GLU A 141 0.17 2.52 17.36
N GLY A 142 -0.97 2.09 16.80
CA GLY A 142 -2.30 2.59 17.19
C GLY A 142 -2.60 4.03 16.76
N VAL A 143 -1.75 4.66 15.94
CA VAL A 143 -1.99 6.00 15.38
C VAL A 143 -2.67 5.88 14.02
N ALA A 144 -3.69 6.70 13.76
CA ALA A 144 -4.29 6.80 12.43
C ALA A 144 -3.32 7.52 11.49
N VAL A 145 -2.71 6.81 10.55
CA VAL A 145 -1.78 7.38 9.56
C VAL A 145 -2.49 7.51 8.22
N TYR A 146 -2.55 8.73 7.69
CA TYR A 146 -3.13 9.06 6.40
C TYR A 146 -2.04 9.52 5.44
N SER A 147 -2.14 9.17 4.17
CA SER A 147 -1.41 9.83 3.10
C SER A 147 -2.07 11.18 2.75
N LEU A 148 -1.32 12.09 2.11
CA LEU A 148 -1.90 13.34 1.59
C LEU A 148 -3.06 13.10 0.61
N ASP A 149 -3.03 12.00 -0.14
CA ASP A 149 -4.09 11.60 -1.07
C ASP A 149 -5.38 11.22 -0.32
N GLU A 150 -5.26 10.44 0.76
CA GLU A 150 -6.39 10.12 1.64
C GLU A 150 -6.95 11.36 2.34
N ILE A 151 -6.09 12.29 2.78
CA ILE A 151 -6.53 13.59 3.31
C ILE A 151 -7.27 14.38 2.22
N GLY A 152 -6.77 14.37 0.98
CA GLY A 152 -7.43 14.98 -0.17
C GLY A 152 -8.86 14.47 -0.35
N HIS A 153 -9.04 13.15 -0.38
CA HIS A 153 -10.36 12.54 -0.49
C HIS A 153 -11.30 12.86 0.68
N ILE A 154 -10.77 12.96 1.91
CA ILE A 154 -11.56 13.42 3.07
C ILE A 154 -12.01 14.87 2.86
N LEU A 155 -11.12 15.73 2.36
CA LEU A 155 -11.42 17.14 2.09
C LEU A 155 -12.36 17.34 0.89
N GLU A 156 -12.41 16.40 -0.06
CA GLU A 156 -13.34 16.39 -1.19
C GLU A 156 -14.77 15.97 -0.79
N SER A 157 -14.96 15.42 0.41
CA SER A 157 -16.27 14.98 0.89
C SER A 157 -17.29 16.11 0.95
N ASP A 158 -18.58 15.76 0.80
CA ASP A 158 -19.68 16.73 0.83
C ASP A 158 -19.70 17.54 2.12
N SER A 159 -19.35 16.91 3.25
CA SER A 159 -19.25 17.56 4.56
C SER A 159 -18.20 18.68 4.62
N MET A 160 -17.16 18.63 3.77
CA MET A 160 -16.05 19.59 3.78
C MET A 160 -16.18 20.73 2.76
N LYS A 161 -17.17 20.68 1.85
CA LYS A 161 -17.36 21.70 0.79
C LYS A 161 -17.44 23.13 1.36
N LEU A 162 -18.27 23.34 2.38
CA LEU A 162 -18.42 24.66 3.00
C LEU A 162 -17.12 25.11 3.71
N VAL A 163 -16.44 24.19 4.40
CA VAL A 163 -15.19 24.47 5.11
C VAL A 163 -14.09 24.90 4.13
N ASN A 164 -14.00 24.22 2.98
CA ASN A 164 -13.03 24.57 1.93
C ASN A 164 -13.30 25.96 1.34
N GLN A 165 -14.57 26.30 1.05
CA GLN A 165 -14.93 27.64 0.58
C GLN A 165 -14.57 28.73 1.60
N ILE A 166 -14.81 28.49 2.90
CA ILE A 166 -14.43 29.41 3.96
C ILE A 166 -12.90 29.61 3.99
N LYS A 167 -12.13 28.54 3.79
CA LYS A 167 -10.66 28.61 3.75
C LYS A 167 -10.13 29.40 2.56
N GLU A 168 -10.80 29.30 1.41
CA GLU A 168 -10.47 30.09 0.21
C GLU A 168 -10.74 31.60 0.42
N VAL A 169 -11.87 31.95 1.02
CA VAL A 169 -12.26 33.35 1.26
C VAL A 169 -11.52 33.96 2.45
N PHE A 170 -11.25 33.16 3.50
CA PHE A 170 -10.61 33.59 4.73
C PHE A 170 -9.37 32.75 5.04
N PRO A 171 -8.19 33.07 4.47
CA PRO A 171 -6.97 32.28 4.62
C PRO A 171 -6.49 32.07 6.07
N ASN A 172 -6.81 33.02 6.97
CA ASN A 172 -6.44 32.96 8.38
C ASN A 172 -7.45 32.22 9.26
N SER A 173 -8.56 31.73 8.69
CA SER A 173 -9.55 30.95 9.43
C SER A 173 -8.95 29.65 9.96
N LYS A 174 -9.47 29.11 11.06
CA LYS A 174 -9.00 27.85 11.67
C LYS A 174 -10.21 27.00 12.04
N VAL A 175 -10.15 25.71 11.68
CA VAL A 175 -11.10 24.72 12.20
C VAL A 175 -10.68 24.41 13.63
N LYS A 176 -11.57 24.64 14.60
CA LYS A 176 -11.31 24.35 16.02
C LYS A 176 -11.99 23.05 16.48
N ALA A 177 -13.19 22.78 15.97
CA ALA A 177 -13.99 21.61 16.28
C ALA A 177 -14.88 21.25 15.08
N VAL A 178 -15.36 20.00 15.05
CA VAL A 178 -16.40 19.51 14.13
C VAL A 178 -17.43 18.80 15.00
N ASN A 179 -18.60 19.40 15.16
CA ASN A 179 -19.68 18.92 16.02
C ASN A 179 -20.95 18.71 15.17
N ASP A 180 -21.70 17.65 15.48
CA ASP A 180 -23.02 17.41 14.87
C ASP A 180 -24.13 18.20 15.58
N ASP A 181 -23.91 18.62 16.84
CA ASP A 181 -24.83 19.45 17.60
C ASP A 181 -24.52 20.94 17.38
N LEU A 182 -25.50 21.66 16.84
CA LEU A 182 -25.41 23.09 16.51
C LEU A 182 -25.88 24.00 17.65
N ASN A 183 -26.22 23.45 18.82
CA ASN A 183 -26.71 24.19 19.98
C ASN A 183 -25.59 24.57 20.97
N ASP A 184 -24.36 24.76 20.51
CA ASP A 184 -23.26 25.23 21.37
C ASP A 184 -23.26 26.76 21.53
N GLU A 185 -22.74 27.24 22.66
CA GLU A 185 -22.58 28.67 22.87
C GLU A 185 -21.53 29.22 21.87
N LEU A 186 -21.94 30.20 21.06
CA LEU A 186 -21.03 30.88 20.14
C LEU A 186 -19.91 31.57 20.93
N PRO A 187 -18.64 31.24 20.69
CA PRO A 187 -17.52 31.90 21.35
C PRO A 187 -17.33 33.30 20.75
N PHE A 188 -17.69 34.34 21.50
CA PHE A 188 -17.44 35.74 21.18
C PHE A 188 -15.97 36.15 21.41
#